data_AF-A0A834M0D9-F1
#
_entry.id   AF-A0A834M0D9-F1
#
_cell.length_a   1.000
_cell.length_b   1.000
_cell.length_c   1.000
_cell.angle_alpha   90.00
_cell.angle_beta   90.00
_cell.angle_gamma   90.00
#
_symmetry.space_group_name_H-M   'P 1'
#
loop_
_entity.id
_entity.type
_entity.pdbx_description
1 polymer ?
#
loop_
_entity_poly.entity_id
_entity_poly.type
_entity_poly.pdbx_seq_one_letter_code
_entity_poly.pdbx_strand_id
1 'polypeptide(L)'
;MATNLEKHNSSLLIGVTDYISLKLAINSAENGKRVWHISMKPIEKLPENISQPCREVLQLITFIYLSTYDDLIKHFNSIHKWKHLPQLIILKDFENYCDILDSNYNSLKSAYLCATLLDSVSYISRKSQSHTSVMVCCSSLEGTEKIQVLYDMYFDICVNKEEFQDEDVLLHFIWNSLIKTNDVS
;
A
#
# COMPACT_ATOMS: atom_id res chain seq x y z
N MET A 1 13.46 29.99 2.79
CA MET A 1 13.34 28.70 3.51
C MET A 1 12.53 27.79 2.60
N ALA A 2 13.19 26.94 1.83
CA ALA A 2 12.51 25.95 0.99
C ALA A 2 11.95 24.87 1.91
N THR A 3 10.63 24.71 1.93
CA THR A 3 9.96 23.58 2.57
C THR A 3 10.41 22.31 1.86
N ASN A 4 11.11 21.44 2.59
CA ASN A 4 11.38 20.06 2.18
C ASN A 4 10.03 19.41 1.84
N LEU A 5 9.66 19.35 0.55
CA LEU A 5 8.52 18.57 0.10
C LEU A 5 8.84 17.11 0.45
N GLU A 6 7.99 16.53 1.31
CA GLU A 6 8.21 15.20 1.85
C GLU A 6 8.22 14.18 0.71
N LYS A 7 9.34 13.47 0.57
CA LYS A 7 9.49 12.39 -0.42
C LYS A 7 8.75 11.16 0.07
N HIS A 8 7.45 11.15 -0.13
CA HIS A 8 6.63 9.94 -0.06
C HIS A 8 5.73 9.89 -1.29
N ASN A 9 5.49 8.69 -1.79
CA ASN A 9 4.53 8.47 -2.87
C ASN A 9 3.37 7.66 -2.30
N SER A 10 2.17 8.10 -2.60
CA SER A 10 0.93 7.46 -2.21
C SER A 10 0.18 7.05 -3.45
N SER A 11 -0.25 5.79 -3.50
CA SER A 11 -1.09 5.33 -4.60
C SER A 11 -2.22 4.47 -4.11
N LEU A 12 -3.35 4.62 -4.79
CA LEU A 12 -4.48 3.75 -4.67
C LEU A 12 -4.62 2.92 -5.92
N LEU A 13 -4.83 1.62 -5.73
CA LEU A 13 -5.13 0.69 -6.79
C LEU A 13 -6.50 0.06 -6.54
N ILE A 14 -7.37 0.08 -7.54
CA ILE A 14 -8.75 -0.41 -7.47
C ILE A 14 -8.91 -1.65 -8.34
N GLY A 15 -9.65 -2.65 -7.85
CA GLY A 15 -9.87 -3.93 -8.53
C GLY A 15 -8.68 -4.91 -8.38
N VAL A 16 -7.93 -4.80 -7.28
CA VAL A 16 -6.63 -5.47 -7.14
C VAL A 16 -6.76 -6.94 -6.80
N THR A 17 -5.95 -7.75 -7.47
CA THR A 17 -5.81 -9.19 -7.19
C THR A 17 -4.67 -9.48 -6.21
N ASP A 18 -4.73 -10.66 -5.58
CA ASP A 18 -3.62 -11.20 -4.79
C ASP A 18 -2.33 -11.28 -5.60
N TYR A 19 -2.43 -11.55 -6.91
CA TYR A 19 -1.29 -11.55 -7.82
C TYR A 19 -0.56 -10.20 -7.83
N ILE A 20 -1.25 -9.10 -8.14
CA ILE A 20 -0.61 -7.79 -8.29
C ILE A 20 0.04 -7.34 -6.97
N SER A 21 -0.71 -7.40 -5.87
CA SER A 21 -0.21 -6.98 -4.55
C SER A 21 1.00 -7.79 -4.09
N LEU A 22 0.97 -9.11 -4.25
CA LEU A 22 2.08 -9.97 -3.86
C LEU A 22 3.28 -9.84 -4.81
N LYS A 23 3.04 -9.78 -6.12
CA LYS A 23 4.11 -9.61 -7.11
C LYS A 23 4.84 -8.29 -6.92
N LEU A 24 4.13 -7.22 -6.57
CA LEU A 24 4.76 -5.94 -6.23
C LEU A 24 5.63 -6.04 -4.96
N ALA A 25 5.15 -6.75 -3.93
CA ALA A 25 5.93 -6.98 -2.72
C ALA A 25 7.23 -7.75 -3.03
N ILE A 26 7.14 -8.80 -3.85
CA ILE A 26 8.27 -9.61 -4.29
C ILE A 26 9.25 -8.79 -5.11
N ASN A 27 8.79 -8.12 -6.17
CA ASN A 27 9.66 -7.29 -7.02
C ASN A 27 10.38 -6.21 -6.20
N SER A 28 9.70 -5.61 -5.22
CA SER A 28 10.30 -4.59 -4.35
C SER A 28 11.39 -5.19 -3.44
N ALA A 29 11.12 -6.36 -2.87
CA ALA A 29 12.08 -7.09 -2.05
C ALA A 29 13.28 -7.62 -2.85
N GLU A 30 13.09 -8.06 -4.10
CA GLU A 30 14.16 -8.40 -5.04
C GLU A 30 15.10 -7.21 -5.31
N ASN A 31 14.56 -5.99 -5.24
CA ASN A 31 15.33 -4.75 -5.32
C ASN A 31 15.88 -4.29 -3.94
N GLY A 32 15.91 -5.18 -2.95
CA GLY A 32 16.49 -4.92 -1.62
C GLY A 32 15.62 -4.08 -0.69
N LYS A 33 14.37 -3.77 -1.06
CA LYS A 33 13.48 -2.94 -0.23
C LYS A 33 12.76 -3.77 0.82
N ARG A 34 12.71 -3.27 2.05
CA ARG A 34 11.83 -3.84 3.08
C ARG A 34 10.36 -3.51 2.77
N VAL A 35 9.50 -4.52 2.80
CA VAL A 35 8.08 -4.39 2.46
C VAL A 35 7.22 -4.80 3.65
N TRP A 36 6.20 -4.02 3.97
CA TRP A 36 5.08 -4.47 4.78
C TRP A 36 3.92 -4.80 3.87
N HIS A 37 3.48 -6.06 3.90
CA HIS A 37 2.30 -6.52 3.19
C HIS A 37 1.19 -6.78 4.21
N ILE A 38 0.24 -5.84 4.31
CA ILE A 38 -0.82 -5.82 5.30
C ILE A 38 -2.13 -6.28 4.65
N SER A 39 -2.79 -7.26 5.24
CA SER A 39 -4.10 -7.75 4.79
C SER A 39 -4.96 -8.19 5.97
N MET A 40 -6.26 -8.38 5.76
CA MET A 40 -7.15 -8.87 6.83
C MET A 40 -6.97 -10.36 7.10
N LYS A 41 -6.54 -11.12 6.08
CA LYS A 41 -6.38 -12.57 6.14
C LYS A 41 -5.02 -13.02 5.60
N PRO A 42 -4.50 -14.17 6.06
CA PRO A 42 -3.34 -14.81 5.47
C PRO A 42 -3.50 -15.11 3.99
N ILE A 43 -2.38 -15.07 3.26
CA ILE A 43 -2.34 -15.55 1.87
C ILE A 43 -2.32 -17.08 1.94
N GLU A 44 -3.45 -17.71 1.59
CA GLU A 44 -3.59 -19.17 1.71
C GLU A 44 -2.85 -19.93 0.60
N LYS A 45 -2.76 -19.33 -0.60
CA LYS A 45 -2.12 -19.93 -1.76
C LYS A 45 -1.35 -18.88 -2.54
N LEU A 46 -0.19 -19.27 -3.04
CA LEU A 46 0.57 -18.47 -3.98
C LEU A 46 -0.19 -18.47 -5.33
N PRO A 47 -0.45 -17.30 -5.94
CA PRO A 47 -0.99 -17.23 -7.29
C PRO A 47 -0.14 -18.05 -8.27
N GLU A 48 -0.78 -18.77 -9.20
CA GLU A 48 -0.12 -19.76 -10.08
C GLU A 48 1.04 -19.19 -10.91
N ASN A 49 0.99 -17.89 -11.22
CA ASN A 49 1.98 -17.20 -12.04
C ASN A 49 3.13 -16.57 -11.24
N ILE A 50 3.19 -16.79 -9.91
CA ILE A 50 4.27 -16.30 -9.07
C ILE A 50 5.24 -17.45 -8.78
N SER A 51 6.45 -17.36 -9.34
CA SER A 51 7.57 -18.21 -8.95
C SER A 51 7.87 -18.03 -7.47
N GLN A 52 8.12 -19.13 -6.75
CA GLN A 52 8.47 -19.07 -5.34
C GLN A 52 9.74 -18.21 -5.13
N PRO A 53 9.67 -17.10 -4.38
CA PRO A 53 10.84 -16.27 -4.13
C PRO A 53 11.87 -17.00 -3.26
N CYS A 54 13.15 -16.66 -3.43
CA CYS A 54 14.19 -17.19 -2.54
C CYS A 54 14.03 -16.66 -1.11
N ARG A 55 14.70 -17.33 -0.17
CA ARG A 55 14.60 -17.03 1.26
C ARG A 55 15.00 -15.59 1.58
N GLU A 56 16.01 -15.08 0.92
CA GLU A 56 16.57 -13.74 1.12
C GLU A 56 15.53 -12.66 0.76
N VAL A 57 14.80 -12.87 -0.35
CA VAL A 57 13.71 -11.98 -0.78
C VAL A 57 12.56 -12.02 0.22
N LEU A 58 12.15 -13.22 0.66
CA LEU A 58 11.07 -13.36 1.64
C LEU A 58 11.40 -12.72 3.00
N GLN A 59 12.68 -12.70 3.41
CA GLN A 59 13.10 -12.04 4.65
C GLN A 59 12.93 -10.52 4.63
N LEU A 60 12.81 -9.91 3.45
CA LEU A 60 12.54 -8.49 3.29
C LEU A 60 11.05 -8.16 3.31
N ILE A 61 10.17 -9.16 3.20
CA ILE A 61 8.71 -8.98 3.23
C ILE A 61 8.18 -9.39 4.60
N THR A 62 7.59 -8.43 5.31
CA THR A 62 6.86 -8.68 6.55
C THR A 62 5.37 -8.76 6.22
N PHE A 63 4.80 -9.96 6.32
CA PHE A 63 3.35 -10.14 6.23
C PHE A 63 2.69 -9.82 7.56
N ILE A 64 1.68 -8.96 7.54
CA ILE A 64 0.98 -8.48 8.74
C ILE A 64 -0.51 -8.70 8.52
N TYR A 65 -1.14 -9.41 9.46
CA TYR A 65 -2.56 -9.76 9.36
C TYR A 65 -3.35 -9.04 10.45
N LEU A 66 -4.13 -8.04 10.09
CA LEU A 66 -4.90 -7.20 11.00
C LEU A 66 -6.37 -7.29 10.59
N SER A 67 -7.20 -7.91 11.42
CA SER A 67 -8.59 -8.21 11.02
C SER A 67 -9.55 -7.04 11.20
N THR A 68 -9.12 -5.94 11.82
CA THR A 68 -10.00 -4.81 12.15
C THR A 68 -9.34 -3.46 11.89
N TYR A 69 -10.17 -2.45 11.67
CA TYR A 69 -9.75 -1.05 11.57
C TYR A 69 -8.95 -0.61 12.79
N ASP A 70 -9.42 -0.96 14.00
CA ASP A 70 -8.76 -0.55 15.24
C ASP A 70 -7.37 -1.16 15.38
N ASP A 71 -7.19 -2.42 14.96
CA ASP A 71 -5.89 -3.06 14.96
C ASP A 71 -4.94 -2.39 13.95
N LEU A 72 -5.46 -2.00 12.79
CA LEU A 72 -4.71 -1.25 11.77
C LEU A 72 -4.25 0.12 12.30
N ILE A 73 -5.15 0.89 12.88
CA ILE A 73 -4.83 2.19 13.48
C ILE A 73 -3.82 2.04 14.62
N LYS A 74 -4.02 1.08 15.54
CA LYS A 74 -3.07 0.81 16.63
C LYS A 74 -1.69 0.42 16.09
N HIS A 75 -1.65 -0.38 15.03
CA HIS A 75 -0.41 -0.78 14.38
C HIS A 75 0.38 0.44 13.89
N PHE A 76 -0.25 1.34 13.13
CA PHE A 76 0.38 2.55 12.64
C PHE A 76 0.71 3.57 13.74
N ASN A 77 -0.16 3.74 14.74
CA ASN A 77 0.14 4.61 15.89
C ASN A 77 1.34 4.11 16.71
N SER A 78 1.66 2.82 16.63
CA SER A 78 2.84 2.23 17.28
C SER A 78 4.12 2.32 16.45
N ILE A 79 4.10 2.89 15.24
CA ILE A 79 5.18 2.81 14.25
C ILE A 79 6.54 3.30 14.78
N HIS A 80 6.53 4.28 15.67
CA HIS A 80 7.73 4.81 16.30
C HIS A 80 8.52 3.78 17.12
N LYS A 81 7.87 2.72 17.60
CA LYS A 81 8.45 1.63 18.40
C LYS A 81 9.14 0.56 17.55
N TRP A 82 8.93 0.55 16.24
CA TRP A 82 9.44 -0.50 15.37
C TRP A 82 10.92 -0.29 15.05
N LYS A 83 11.69 -1.38 15.12
CA LYS A 83 13.13 -1.40 14.85
C LYS A 83 13.43 -1.46 13.35
N HIS A 84 12.64 -2.23 12.61
CA HIS A 84 12.80 -2.41 11.17
C HIS A 84 11.61 -1.76 10.47
N LEU A 85 11.86 -0.62 9.82
CA LEU A 85 10.85 0.12 9.08
C LEU A 85 10.85 -0.30 7.61
N PRO A 86 9.67 -0.34 6.96
CA PRO A 86 9.54 -0.66 5.55
C PRO A 86 9.93 0.53 4.68
N GLN A 87 10.23 0.27 3.41
CA GLN A 87 10.32 1.27 2.34
C GLN A 87 9.09 1.22 1.42
N LEU A 88 8.30 0.15 1.51
CA LEU A 88 7.01 0.04 0.85
C LEU A 88 5.99 -0.57 1.81
N ILE A 89 4.84 0.09 1.95
CA ILE A 89 3.66 -0.45 2.63
C ILE A 89 2.63 -0.79 1.56
N ILE A 90 2.15 -2.03 1.56
CA ILE A 90 1.02 -2.47 0.73
C ILE A 90 -0.12 -2.79 1.71
N LEU A 91 -1.20 -2.03 1.65
CA LEU A 91 -2.41 -2.25 2.43
C LEU A 91 -3.50 -2.81 1.53
N LYS A 92 -3.89 -4.06 1.76
CA LYS A 92 -5.03 -4.68 1.08
C LYS A 92 -6.33 -4.44 1.83
N ASP A 93 -7.45 -4.69 1.13
CA ASP A 93 -8.79 -4.77 1.72
C ASP A 93 -9.23 -3.43 2.34
N PHE A 94 -8.79 -2.30 1.79
CA PHE A 94 -9.08 -0.97 2.32
C PHE A 94 -10.58 -0.72 2.46
N GLU A 95 -11.37 -1.17 1.50
CA GLU A 95 -12.82 -1.08 1.50
C GLU A 95 -13.47 -1.81 2.67
N ASN A 96 -12.84 -2.88 3.14
CA ASN A 96 -13.31 -3.67 4.27
C ASN A 96 -12.91 -3.05 5.60
N TYR A 97 -11.72 -2.43 5.71
CA TYR A 97 -11.36 -1.67 6.92
C TYR A 97 -12.24 -0.42 7.11
N CYS A 98 -12.68 0.18 6.00
CA CYS A 98 -13.46 1.40 5.97
C CYS A 98 -14.98 1.16 5.92
N ASP A 99 -15.42 -0.11 5.88
CA ASP A 99 -16.84 -0.49 5.78
C ASP A 99 -17.58 0.25 4.65
N ILE A 100 -16.95 0.39 3.48
CA ILE A 100 -17.43 1.28 2.40
C ILE A 100 -18.76 0.82 1.82
N LEU A 101 -18.96 -0.50 1.77
CA LEU A 101 -20.19 -1.12 1.31
C LEU A 101 -21.32 -1.03 2.36
N ASP A 102 -21.02 -0.67 3.61
CA ASP A 102 -22.03 -0.47 4.65
C ASP A 102 -22.91 0.75 4.32
N SER A 103 -24.20 0.66 4.64
CA SER A 103 -25.15 1.76 4.51
C SER A 103 -24.85 2.90 5.49
N ASN A 104 -24.19 2.60 6.61
CA ASN A 104 -23.72 3.54 7.62
C ASN A 104 -22.26 3.98 7.39
N TYR A 105 -21.76 3.87 6.17
CA TYR A 105 -20.42 4.31 5.79
C TYR A 105 -20.08 5.68 6.38
N ASN A 106 -18.94 5.74 7.08
CA ASN A 106 -18.44 6.95 7.72
C ASN A 106 -17.16 7.43 7.03
N SER A 107 -17.27 8.45 6.19
CA SER A 107 -16.13 9.01 5.46
C SER A 107 -15.02 9.57 6.35
N LEU A 108 -15.35 10.01 7.57
CA LEU A 108 -14.35 10.49 8.53
C LEU A 108 -13.43 9.36 9.00
N LYS A 109 -13.98 8.14 9.17
CA LYS A 109 -13.20 6.95 9.57
C LYS A 109 -12.15 6.61 8.50
N SER A 110 -12.54 6.63 7.24
CA SER A 110 -11.66 6.39 6.10
C SER A 110 -10.62 7.49 5.93
N ALA A 111 -11.04 8.77 6.03
CA ALA A 111 -10.13 9.91 5.98
C ALA A 111 -9.06 9.85 7.08
N TYR A 112 -9.46 9.46 8.29
CA TYR A 112 -8.53 9.27 9.41
C TYR A 112 -7.52 8.16 9.14
N LEU A 113 -7.94 7.04 8.53
CA LEU A 113 -7.02 5.98 8.14
C LEU A 113 -6.03 6.45 7.07
N CYS A 114 -6.50 7.13 6.01
CA CYS A 114 -5.62 7.70 4.99
C CYS A 114 -4.60 8.67 5.61
N ALA A 115 -5.06 9.60 6.45
CA ALA A 115 -4.16 10.54 7.13
C ALA A 115 -3.14 9.83 8.02
N THR A 116 -3.56 8.80 8.76
CA THR A 116 -2.68 7.99 9.62
C THR A 116 -1.63 7.23 8.80
N LEU A 117 -2.02 6.68 7.65
CA LEU A 117 -1.11 6.01 6.71
C LEU A 117 -0.06 6.96 6.17
N LEU A 118 -0.48 8.13 5.66
CA LEU A 118 0.44 9.11 5.11
C LEU A 118 1.38 9.67 6.18
N ASP A 119 0.87 10.02 7.36
CA ASP A 119 1.74 10.49 8.46
C ASP A 119 2.75 9.42 8.89
N SER A 120 2.33 8.15 8.92
CA SER A 120 3.22 7.02 9.19
C SER A 120 4.32 6.90 8.13
N VAL A 121 3.98 7.02 6.86
CA VAL A 121 4.93 6.97 5.74
C VAL A 121 5.90 8.15 5.80
N SER A 122 5.41 9.37 6.06
CA SER A 122 6.23 10.55 6.27
C SER A 122 7.18 10.39 7.45
N TYR A 123 6.69 9.85 8.58
CA TYR A 123 7.53 9.53 9.73
C TYR A 123 8.63 8.53 9.37
N ILE A 124 8.29 7.44 8.67
CA ILE A 124 9.27 6.45 8.24
C ILE A 124 10.31 7.10 7.34
N SER A 125 9.88 7.82 6.29
CA SER A 125 10.77 8.46 5.31
C SER A 125 11.78 9.39 5.97
N ARG A 126 11.33 10.20 6.95
CA ARG A 126 12.21 11.06 7.75
C ARG A 126 13.16 10.27 8.63
N LYS A 127 12.69 9.22 9.30
CA LYS A 127 13.49 8.42 10.25
C LYS A 127 14.53 7.55 9.56
N SER A 128 14.20 6.94 8.42
CA SER A 128 15.10 6.10 7.65
C SER A 128 15.98 6.90 6.68
N GLN A 129 15.72 8.20 6.51
CA GLN A 129 16.36 9.05 5.49
C GLN A 129 16.27 8.43 4.08
N SER A 130 15.18 7.69 3.83
CA SER A 130 14.97 6.96 2.59
C SER A 130 13.55 7.16 2.10
N HIS A 131 13.36 7.23 0.79
CA HIS A 131 12.02 7.29 0.21
C HIS A 131 11.18 6.09 0.68
N THR A 132 9.95 6.39 1.10
CA THR A 132 8.98 5.39 1.54
C THR A 132 7.68 5.62 0.77
N SER A 133 7.13 4.54 0.21
CA SER A 133 5.89 4.59 -0.55
C SER A 133 4.79 3.80 0.15
N VAL A 134 3.54 4.19 -0.07
CA VAL A 134 2.37 3.42 0.31
C VAL A 134 1.51 3.12 -0.91
N MET A 135 1.11 1.87 -1.02
CA MET A 135 0.10 1.40 -1.93
C MET A 135 -1.10 0.90 -1.13
N VAL A 136 -2.25 1.52 -1.36
CA VAL A 136 -3.53 1.06 -0.85
C VAL A 136 -4.25 0.32 -1.97
N CYS A 137 -4.80 -0.86 -1.66
CA CYS A 137 -5.46 -1.72 -2.61
C CYS A 137 -6.92 -1.94 -2.19
N CYS A 138 -7.83 -1.65 -3.12
CA CYS A 138 -9.23 -2.06 -3.04
C CYS A 138 -9.46 -3.26 -3.98
N SER A 139 -10.07 -4.33 -3.48
CA SER A 139 -10.39 -5.51 -4.29
C SER A 139 -11.64 -5.32 -5.15
N SER A 140 -12.61 -4.52 -4.67
CA SER A 140 -13.86 -4.22 -5.39
C SER A 140 -13.89 -2.81 -5.98
N LEU A 141 -14.62 -2.69 -7.09
CA LEU A 141 -15.03 -1.41 -7.69
C LEU A 141 -16.31 -0.85 -7.07
N GLU A 142 -17.08 -1.69 -6.38
CA GLU A 142 -18.33 -1.29 -5.76
C GLU A 142 -18.07 -0.31 -4.61
N GLY A 143 -18.88 0.75 -4.53
CA GLY A 143 -18.78 1.75 -3.47
C GLY A 143 -17.59 2.71 -3.62
N THR A 144 -16.78 2.59 -4.68
CA THR A 144 -15.62 3.46 -4.92
C THR A 144 -16.02 4.92 -5.13
N GLU A 145 -17.25 5.18 -5.59
CA GLU A 145 -17.82 6.52 -5.69
C GLU A 145 -17.92 7.23 -4.32
N LYS A 146 -18.09 6.46 -3.23
CA LYS A 146 -18.16 7.01 -1.86
C LYS A 146 -16.78 7.45 -1.33
N ILE A 147 -15.71 6.97 -1.96
CA ILE A 147 -14.33 7.28 -1.56
C ILE A 147 -13.56 8.12 -2.58
N GLN A 148 -14.20 8.53 -3.68
CA GLN A 148 -13.59 9.44 -4.67
C GLN A 148 -12.94 10.67 -4.05
N VAL A 149 -13.63 11.34 -3.13
CA VAL A 149 -13.09 12.54 -2.44
C VAL A 149 -11.83 12.21 -1.63
N LEU A 150 -11.73 11.00 -1.07
CA LEU A 150 -10.51 10.59 -0.37
C LEU A 150 -9.37 10.37 -1.34
N TYR A 151 -9.66 9.88 -2.56
CA TYR A 151 -8.65 9.65 -3.58
C TYR A 151 -7.99 10.96 -3.97
N ASP A 152 -8.82 11.92 -4.34
CA ASP A 152 -8.40 13.23 -4.84
C ASP A 152 -7.61 14.02 -3.78
N MET A 153 -7.83 13.75 -2.49
CA MET A 153 -7.16 14.46 -1.39
C MET A 153 -5.90 13.77 -0.85
N TYR A 154 -5.86 12.43 -0.83
CA TYR A 154 -4.84 11.69 -0.08
C TYR A 154 -3.88 10.88 -0.94
N PHE A 155 -4.15 10.67 -2.23
CA PHE A 155 -3.33 9.83 -3.08
C PHE A 155 -2.81 10.59 -4.29
N ASP A 156 -1.51 10.46 -4.56
CA ASP A 156 -0.86 11.11 -5.71
C ASP A 156 -1.34 10.50 -7.02
N ILE A 157 -1.63 9.18 -7.00
CA ILE A 157 -2.03 8.41 -8.16
C ILE A 157 -3.15 7.44 -7.76
N CYS A 158 -4.23 7.45 -8.52
CA CYS A 158 -5.29 6.46 -8.45
C CYS A 158 -5.30 5.68 -9.76
N VAL A 159 -5.30 4.35 -9.67
CA VAL A 159 -5.26 3.46 -10.84
C VAL A 159 -6.38 2.45 -10.73
N ASN A 160 -7.20 2.35 -11.76
CA ASN A 160 -8.21 1.31 -11.86
C ASN A 160 -7.66 0.14 -12.70
N LYS A 161 -7.73 -1.09 -12.19
CA LYS A 161 -7.31 -2.28 -12.92
C LYS A 161 -8.02 -2.40 -14.28
N GLU A 162 -9.28 -2.00 -14.40
CA GLU A 162 -10.05 -2.12 -15.64
C GLU A 162 -9.50 -1.26 -16.79
N GLU A 163 -8.67 -0.27 -16.49
CA GLU A 163 -7.96 0.53 -17.51
C GLU A 163 -6.85 -0.28 -18.20
N PHE A 164 -6.52 -1.47 -17.66
CA PHE A 164 -5.43 -2.32 -18.12
C PHE A 164 -5.97 -3.68 -18.55
N GLN A 165 -5.58 -4.10 -19.75
CA GLN A 165 -5.92 -5.44 -20.27
C GLN A 165 -5.03 -6.55 -19.70
N ASP A 166 -3.87 -6.19 -19.14
CA ASP A 166 -2.83 -7.10 -18.69
C ASP A 166 -2.28 -6.64 -17.32
N GLU A 167 -2.23 -7.57 -16.36
CA GLU A 167 -1.74 -7.30 -14.99
C GLU A 167 -0.24 -6.99 -14.95
N ASP A 168 0.56 -7.51 -15.89
CA ASP A 168 2.00 -7.21 -15.98
C ASP A 168 2.25 -5.79 -16.51
N VAL A 169 1.40 -5.31 -17.43
CA VAL A 169 1.43 -3.91 -17.89
C VAL A 169 1.08 -2.97 -16.75
N LEU A 170 0.05 -3.31 -15.97
CA LEU A 170 -0.32 -2.58 -14.77
C LEU A 170 0.81 -2.56 -13.74
N LEU A 171 1.43 -3.71 -13.46
CA LEU A 171 2.59 -3.81 -12.57
C LEU A 171 3.76 -2.93 -13.05
N HIS A 172 4.02 -2.89 -14.35
CA HIS A 172 5.05 -2.05 -14.93
C HIS A 172 4.74 -0.56 -14.76
N PHE A 173 3.49 -0.15 -15.00
CA PHE A 173 3.03 1.22 -14.77
C PHE A 173 3.20 1.62 -13.31
N ILE A 174 2.71 0.80 -12.38
CA ILE A 174 2.83 0.99 -10.93
C ILE A 174 4.30 1.14 -10.54
N TRP A 175 5.16 0.25 -11.01
CA TRP A 175 6.59 0.26 -10.71
C TRP A 175 7.25 1.57 -11.16
N ASN A 176 6.96 2.03 -12.37
CA ASN A 176 7.55 3.25 -12.89
C ASN A 176 7.08 4.49 -12.09
N SER A 177 5.80 4.53 -11.75
CA SER A 177 5.18 5.65 -11.05
C SER A 177 5.59 5.74 -9.57
N LEU A 178 5.64 4.61 -8.87
CA LEU A 178 5.87 4.57 -7.41
C LEU A 178 7.33 4.37 -7.01
N ILE A 179 8.12 3.68 -7.85
CA ILE A 179 9.39 3.08 -7.43
C ILE A 179 10.58 3.65 -8.21
N LYS A 180 10.47 3.91 -9.52
CA LYS A 180 11.60 4.39 -10.35
C LYS A 180 11.78 5.90 -10.45
N THR A 181 10.80 6.71 -10.10
CA THR A 181 10.87 8.18 -10.22
C THR A 181 12.03 8.84 -9.43
N ASN A 182 12.78 8.09 -8.62
CA ASN A 182 13.76 8.64 -7.68
C ASN A 182 15.20 8.05 -7.77
N ASP A 183 15.53 7.24 -8.79
CA ASP A 183 16.91 6.78 -9.03
C ASP A 183 17.75 7.75 -9.90
N VAL A 184 17.26 8.98 -10.12
CA VAL A 184 18.08 10.06 -10.69
C VAL A 184 18.62 10.91 -9.55
N SER A 185 19.74 10.43 -8.99
CA SER A 185 20.67 11.22 -8.17
C SER A 185 21.55 12.12 -9.03
#